data_AF-A0A2N3GAW1-F1
#
_entry.id   AF-A0A2N3GAW1-F1
#
_cell.length_a   1.000
_cell.length_b   1.000
_cell.length_c   1.000
_cell.angle_alpha   90.00
_cell.angle_beta   90.00
_cell.angle_gamma   90.00
#
_symmetry.space_group_name_H-M   'P 1'
#
loop_
_entity.id
_entity.type
_entity.pdbx_description
1 polymer ?
#
loop_
_entity_poly.entity_id
_entity_poly.type
_entity_poly.pdbx_seq_one_letter_code
_entity_poly.pdbx_strand_id
1 'polypeptide(L)'
;HNRREIDTDPAGHAEFLAIRAAATSLGRWRLSDCTVYVTLEPCPMCAGLMHQARIARCVYGAPDPKAGALGTLYDLHDDVRLNHRFDVTQGILAEESAALLREFFGTLRRRP
;
A
#
# COMPACT_ATOMS: atom_id res chain seq x y z
N HIS A 1 6.97 7.55 -0.92
CA HIS A 1 5.69 8.29 -0.93
C HIS A 1 5.11 8.26 -2.34
N ASN A 2 3.83 8.60 -2.52
CA ASN A 2 3.18 8.59 -3.84
C ASN A 2 3.82 9.64 -4.77
N ARG A 3 4.24 9.22 -5.96
CA ARG A 3 4.86 10.04 -7.00
C ARG A 3 4.16 9.93 -8.36
N ARG A 4 2.95 9.36 -8.43
CA ARG A 4 2.21 9.13 -9.68
C ARG A 4 2.23 10.33 -10.63
N GLU A 5 1.87 11.52 -10.14
CA GLU A 5 1.84 12.75 -10.94
C GLU A 5 3.24 13.32 -11.23
N ILE A 6 4.20 13.16 -10.31
CA ILE A 6 5.57 13.69 -10.44
C ILE A 6 6.31 12.94 -11.54
N ASP A 7 6.17 11.62 -11.55
CA ASP A 7 6.92 10.73 -12.45
C ASP A 7 6.11 10.37 -13.71
N THR A 8 4.85 10.81 -13.79
CA THR A 8 3.89 10.42 -14.85
C THR A 8 3.80 8.89 -14.98
N ASP A 9 3.85 8.20 -13.84
CA ASP A 9 3.90 6.73 -13.77
C ASP A 9 2.64 6.21 -13.03
N PRO A 10 1.74 5.46 -13.70
CA PRO A 10 0.57 4.89 -13.04
C PRO A 10 0.93 3.95 -11.88
N ALA A 11 2.13 3.36 -11.87
CA ALA A 11 2.63 2.51 -10.80
C ALA A 11 3.36 3.29 -9.68
N GLY A 12 3.42 4.63 -9.75
CA GLY A 12 4.13 5.51 -8.80
C GLY A 12 3.56 5.57 -7.38
N HIS A 13 2.90 4.53 -6.91
CA HIS A 13 2.36 4.41 -5.55
C HIS A 13 3.46 4.19 -4.52
N ALA A 14 3.22 4.61 -3.27
CA ALA A 14 4.24 4.61 -2.23
C ALA A 14 4.78 3.21 -1.93
N GLU A 15 3.89 2.23 -1.85
CA GLU A 15 4.17 0.82 -1.56
C GLU A 15 4.95 0.19 -2.71
N PHE A 16 4.55 0.49 -3.95
CA PHE A 16 5.19 -0.01 -5.15
C PHE A 16 6.65 0.44 -5.23
N LEU A 17 6.89 1.74 -5.03
CA LEU A 17 8.22 2.32 -5.02
C LEU A 17 9.06 1.77 -3.86
N ALA A 18 8.48 1.62 -2.66
CA ALA A 18 9.19 1.09 -1.49
C ALA A 18 9.61 -0.38 -1.67
N ILE A 19 8.73 -1.23 -2.19
CA ILE A 19 9.02 -2.65 -2.45
C ILE A 19 10.12 -2.78 -3.53
N ARG A 20 10.07 -1.99 -4.60
CA ARG A 20 11.12 -1.97 -5.63
C ARG A 20 12.47 -1.51 -5.08
N ALA A 21 12.47 -0.48 -4.23
CA ALA A 21 13.69 -0.01 -3.58
C ALA A 21 14.28 -1.08 -2.64
N ALA A 22 13.44 -1.73 -1.84
CA ALA A 22 13.86 -2.82 -0.95
C ALA A 22 14.44 -4.01 -1.74
N ALA A 23 13.79 -4.42 -2.83
CA ALA A 23 14.28 -5.51 -3.68
C ALA A 23 15.65 -5.21 -4.29
N THR A 24 15.83 -3.98 -4.78
CA THR A 24 17.12 -3.49 -5.29
C THR A 24 18.18 -3.49 -4.19
N SER A 25 17.86 -2.94 -3.02
CA SER A 25 18.81 -2.81 -1.91
C SER A 25 19.24 -4.16 -1.34
N LEU A 26 18.36 -5.16 -1.36
CA LEU A 26 18.63 -6.49 -0.82
C LEU A 26 19.13 -7.48 -1.89
N GLY A 27 19.18 -7.07 -3.15
CA GLY A 27 19.59 -7.93 -4.27
C GLY A 27 18.68 -9.13 -4.50
N ARG A 28 17.41 -9.07 -4.10
CA ARG A 28 16.45 -10.17 -4.20
C ARG A 28 15.02 -9.66 -4.36
N TRP A 29 14.19 -10.40 -5.07
CA TRP A 29 12.78 -10.07 -5.26
C TRP A 29 11.86 -10.69 -4.20
N ARG A 30 12.29 -11.77 -3.54
CA ARG A 30 11.57 -12.35 -2.40
C ARG A 30 11.91 -11.58 -1.14
N LEU A 31 10.91 -10.98 -0.53
CA LEU A 31 10.99 -10.12 0.64
C LEU A 31 10.18 -10.72 1.81
N SER A 32 10.30 -12.04 1.99
CA SER A 32 9.53 -12.84 2.95
C SER A 32 9.85 -12.62 4.42
N ASP A 33 10.81 -11.76 4.72
CA ASP A 33 11.15 -11.27 6.05
C ASP A 33 10.83 -9.77 6.23
N CYS A 34 10.24 -9.13 5.21
CA CYS A 34 9.95 -7.71 5.23
C CYS A 34 8.51 -7.43 5.67
N THR A 35 8.35 -6.34 6.41
CA THR A 35 7.05 -5.74 6.74
C THR A 35 6.90 -4.41 6.00
N VAL A 36 5.76 -4.21 5.31
CA VAL A 36 5.44 -2.95 4.65
C VAL A 36 4.58 -2.09 5.56
N TYR A 37 5.00 -0.86 5.82
CA TYR A 37 4.19 0.15 6.50
C TYR A 37 3.69 1.19 5.50
N VAL A 38 2.39 1.47 5.53
CA VAL A 38 1.74 2.43 4.62
C VAL A 38 0.62 3.19 5.34
N THR A 39 0.42 4.47 5.01
CA THR A 39 -0.57 5.30 5.74
C THR A 39 -2.02 5.03 5.28
N LEU A 40 -2.23 4.58 4.05
CA LEU A 40 -3.54 4.24 3.50
C LEU A 40 -3.55 2.76 3.10
N GLU A 41 -4.70 2.10 3.24
CA GLU A 41 -4.89 0.73 2.79
C GLU A 41 -4.45 0.54 1.31
N PRO A 42 -3.62 -0.48 1.02
CA PRO A 42 -3.16 -0.75 -0.34
C PRO A 42 -4.29 -1.05 -1.32
N CYS A 43 -4.16 -0.50 -2.53
CA CYS A 43 -5.03 -0.82 -3.65
C CYS A 43 -4.70 -2.20 -4.27
N PRO A 44 -5.51 -2.74 -5.22
CA PRO A 44 -5.28 -4.07 -5.80
C PRO A 44 -3.90 -4.23 -6.43
N MET A 45 -3.37 -3.18 -7.06
CA MET A 45 -2.02 -3.20 -7.64
C MET A 45 -0.94 -3.40 -6.56
N CYS A 46 -1.01 -2.64 -5.46
CA CYS A 46 0.00 -2.69 -4.41
C CYS A 46 -0.12 -3.98 -3.58
N ALA A 47 -1.34 -4.43 -3.28
CA ALA A 47 -1.59 -5.73 -2.65
C ALA A 47 -1.07 -6.89 -3.53
N GLY A 48 -1.33 -6.84 -4.84
CA GLY A 48 -0.79 -7.81 -5.80
C GLY A 48 0.73 -7.82 -5.85
N LEU A 49 1.38 -6.65 -5.78
CA LEU A 49 2.83 -6.58 -5.70
C LEU A 49 3.37 -7.16 -4.38
N MET A 50 2.73 -6.90 -3.24
CA MET A 50 3.10 -7.51 -1.96
C MET A 50 3.04 -9.04 -2.03
N HIS A 51 1.99 -9.57 -2.65
CA HIS A 51 1.86 -11.00 -2.93
C HIS A 51 3.00 -11.53 -3.82
N GLN A 52 3.32 -10.84 -4.92
CA GLN A 52 4.41 -11.23 -5.84
C GLN A 52 5.78 -11.17 -5.17
N ALA A 53 6.04 -10.12 -4.39
CA ALA A 53 7.28 -9.94 -3.64
C ALA A 53 7.38 -10.85 -2.40
N ARG A 54 6.35 -11.64 -2.11
CA ARG A 54 6.29 -12.54 -0.96
C ARG A 54 6.43 -11.81 0.38
N ILE A 55 5.90 -10.60 0.50
CA ILE A 55 5.94 -9.81 1.74
C ILE A 55 5.37 -10.62 2.90
N ALA A 56 5.98 -10.52 4.08
CA ALA A 56 5.53 -11.26 5.27
C ALA A 56 4.28 -10.61 5.89
N ARG A 57 4.28 -9.29 5.96
CA ARG A 57 3.24 -8.51 6.65
C ARG A 57 3.05 -7.12 6.04
N CYS A 58 1.82 -6.65 6.01
CA CYS A 58 1.46 -5.26 5.78
C CYS A 58 0.85 -4.64 7.03
N VAL A 59 1.28 -3.43 7.37
CA VAL A 59 0.70 -2.61 8.43
C VAL A 59 0.20 -1.32 7.78
N TYR A 60 -1.09 -1.02 7.92
CA TYR A 60 -1.66 0.20 7.36
C TYR A 60 -2.44 1.05 8.38
N GLY A 61 -2.52 2.34 8.09
CA GLY A 61 -3.24 3.31 8.90
C GLY A 61 -4.73 3.36 8.59
N ALA A 62 -5.12 4.24 7.66
CA ALA A 62 -6.52 4.47 7.31
C ALA A 62 -7.03 3.43 6.29
N PRO A 63 -8.29 2.96 6.39
CA PRO A 63 -8.92 2.16 5.35
C PRO A 63 -9.21 2.98 4.10
N ASP A 64 -9.28 2.34 2.93
CA ASP A 64 -9.69 2.98 1.67
C ASP A 64 -11.05 2.44 1.19
N PRO A 65 -12.16 3.18 1.45
CA PRO A 65 -13.50 2.77 1.03
C PRO A 65 -13.71 2.76 -0.49
N LYS A 66 -12.80 3.33 -1.28
CA LYS A 66 -12.93 3.42 -2.73
C LYS A 66 -12.06 2.41 -3.47
N ALA A 67 -10.95 1.98 -2.89
CA ALA A 67 -9.99 1.12 -3.58
C ALA A 67 -9.26 0.11 -2.67
N GLY A 68 -9.58 0.02 -1.38
CA GLY A 68 -8.86 -0.84 -0.43
C GLY A 68 -8.97 -2.32 -0.74
N ALA A 69 -7.83 -3.01 -0.79
CA ALA A 69 -7.75 -4.42 -1.20
C ALA A 69 -7.26 -5.38 -0.11
N LEU A 70 -7.14 -4.91 1.13
CA LEU A 70 -6.67 -5.68 2.29
C LEU A 70 -7.69 -5.70 3.44
N GLY A 71 -8.98 -5.69 3.11
CA GLY A 71 -10.09 -5.75 4.08
C GLY A 71 -11.32 -4.94 3.68
N THR A 72 -11.16 -3.86 2.89
CA THR A 72 -12.31 -2.98 2.59
C THR A 72 -13.15 -3.45 1.41
N LEU A 73 -12.56 -3.63 0.23
CA LEU A 73 -13.27 -4.13 -0.96
C LEU A 73 -12.83 -5.55 -1.36
N TYR A 74 -11.61 -5.93 -0.98
CA TYR A 74 -11.03 -7.24 -1.28
C TYR A 74 -10.18 -7.70 -0.10
N ASP A 75 -9.93 -9.01 -0.05
CA ASP A 75 -9.03 -9.66 0.91
C ASP A 75 -7.87 -10.34 0.18
N LEU A 76 -7.15 -9.61 -0.68
CA LEU A 76 -6.09 -10.19 -1.52
C LEU A 76 -4.95 -10.82 -0.71
N HIS A 77 -4.73 -10.35 0.52
CA HIS A 77 -3.72 -10.90 1.42
C HIS A 77 -4.03 -12.31 1.92
N ASP A 78 -5.32 -12.71 1.96
CA ASP A 78 -5.79 -14.00 2.49
C ASP A 78 -6.55 -14.83 1.44
N ASP A 79 -6.48 -14.48 0.16
CA ASP A 79 -7.12 -15.26 -0.90
C ASP A 79 -6.47 -16.65 -1.04
N VAL A 80 -7.19 -17.69 -0.62
CA VAL A 80 -6.75 -19.09 -0.62
C VAL A 80 -6.45 -19.66 -2.01
N ARG A 81 -6.88 -18.98 -3.09
CA ARG A 81 -6.57 -19.37 -4.47
C ARG A 81 -5.15 -18.93 -4.88
N LEU A 82 -4.54 -18.02 -4.13
CA LEU A 82 -3.20 -17.50 -4.39
C LEU A 82 -2.12 -18.31 -3.64
N ASN A 83 -0.92 -18.38 -4.21
CA ASN A 83 0.16 -19.23 -3.69
C ASN A 83 1.01 -18.60 -2.57
N HIS A 84 0.59 -17.45 -2.05
CA HIS A 84 1.24 -16.73 -0.95
C HIS A 84 0.20 -15.85 -0.27
N ARG A 85 0.17 -15.90 1.05
CA ARG A 85 -0.66 -15.08 1.92
C ARG A 85 0.24 -14.36 2.92
N PHE A 86 -0.21 -13.22 3.42
CA PHE A 86 0.59 -12.39 4.31
C PHE A 86 -0.27 -11.72 5.37
N ASP A 87 0.34 -11.44 6.53
CA ASP A 87 -0.38 -10.88 7.66
C ASP A 87 -0.75 -9.41 7.41
N VAL A 88 -1.90 -8.99 7.91
CA VAL A 88 -2.35 -7.60 7.85
C VAL A 88 -2.62 -7.08 9.25
N THR A 89 -2.13 -5.87 9.53
CA THR A 89 -2.51 -5.10 10.72
C THR A 89 -3.02 -3.74 10.27
N GLN A 90 -4.29 -3.49 10.56
CA GLN A 90 -4.99 -2.28 10.18
C GLN A 90 -5.11 -1.30 11.35
N GLY A 91 -5.32 -0.02 11.05
CA GLY A 91 -5.71 0.97 12.04
C GLY A 91 -4.55 1.68 12.76
N ILE A 92 -3.29 1.44 12.39
CA ILE A 92 -2.14 2.05 13.08
C ILE A 92 -2.01 3.52 12.68
N LEU A 93 -2.27 4.44 13.62
CA LEU A 93 -2.34 5.88 13.37
C LEU A 93 -3.36 6.23 12.27
N ALA A 94 -4.54 5.59 12.32
CA ALA A 94 -5.56 5.73 11.30
C ALA A 94 -6.12 7.16 11.22
N GLU A 95 -6.30 7.82 12.36
CA GLU A 95 -6.85 9.17 12.42
C GLU A 95 -5.89 10.18 11.79
N GLU A 96 -4.62 10.09 12.14
CA GLU A 96 -3.53 10.92 11.60
C GLU A 96 -3.34 10.66 10.11
N SER A 97 -3.33 9.39 9.69
CA SER A 97 -3.21 9.02 8.28
C SER A 97 -4.39 9.53 7.44
N ALA A 98 -5.62 9.44 7.97
CA ALA A 98 -6.80 9.98 7.31
C ALA A 98 -6.78 11.51 7.28
N ALA A 99 -6.26 12.17 8.31
CA ALA A 99 -6.13 13.63 8.36
C ALA A 99 -5.27 14.16 7.21
N LEU A 100 -4.15 13.49 6.88
CA LEU A 100 -3.29 13.86 5.74
C LEU A 100 -4.07 13.91 4.41
N LEU A 101 -4.91 12.91 4.16
CA LEU A 101 -5.73 12.85 2.93
C LEU A 101 -6.82 13.93 2.93
N ARG A 102 -7.50 14.13 4.06
CA ARG A 102 -8.54 15.16 4.20
C ARG A 102 -7.95 16.55 3.94
N GLU A 103 -6.79 16.84 4.50
CA GLU A 103 -6.07 18.09 4.29
C GLU A 103 -5.67 18.26 2.82
N PHE A 104 -5.02 17.26 2.23
CA PHE A 104 -4.58 17.29 0.84
C PHE A 104 -5.74 17.59 -0.12
N PHE A 105 -6.83 16.82 -0.05
CA PHE A 105 -7.98 17.04 -0.93
C PHE A 105 -8.76 18.30 -0.58
N GLY A 106 -8.75 18.73 0.69
CA GLY A 106 -9.31 20.01 1.11
C GLY A 106 -8.60 21.18 0.44
N THR A 107 -7.27 21.14 0.39
CA THR A 107 -6.45 22.13 -0.31
C THR A 107 -6.65 22.04 -1.82
N LEU A 108 -6.70 20.83 -2.40
CA LEU A 108 -6.91 20.65 -3.84
C LEU A 108 -8.24 21.25 -4.32
N ARG A 109 -9.34 21.05 -3.58
CA ARG A 109 -10.66 21.62 -3.91
C ARG A 109 -10.73 23.14 -3.80
N ARG A 110 -9.84 23.76 -3.01
CA ARG A 110 -9.75 25.22 -2.85
C ARG A 110 -8.89 25.89 -3.91
N ARG A 111 -8.12 25.12 -4.69
CA ARG A 111 -7.33 25.69 -5.79
C ARG A 111 -8.29 26.04 -6.94
N PRO A 112 -8.24 27.28 -7.44
CA PRO A 112 -9.07 27.73 -8.55
C PRO A 112 -8.73 27.01 -9.86
#